data_AF-A0A2V2WAA2-F1
#
_entry.id   AF-A0A2V2WAA2-F1
#
_cell.length_a   1.000
_cell.length_b   1.000
_cell.length_c   1.000
_cell.angle_alpha   90.00
_cell.angle_beta   90.00
_cell.angle_gamma   90.00
#
_symmetry.space_group_name_H-M   'P 1'
#
loop_
_entity.id
_entity.type
_entity.pdbx_description
1 polymer ?
#
loop_
_entity_poly.entity_id
_entity_poly.type
_entity_poly.pdbx_seq_one_letter_code
_entity_poly.pdbx_strand_id
1 'polypeptide(L)'
;MVETKAEPLKVKVVVGDPNLIDWSDSSLCGILIQTPDAMGMLHDFTTLFEKAKRHGVVSCCGTDLMASVLLKPPGEMGADVVLGSAHRFGAPLGFGGLHAAFFAVKEEFKRLIPGRVIGISKDSTGCPAIRMALQTREQRIKRERATSNICTSQALLANVAAFYAIYHGSEG
;
A
#
# COMPACT_ATOMS: atom_id res chain seq x y z
N MET A 1 4.21 13.40 7.41
CA MET A 1 5.04 12.65 6.44
C MET A 1 4.58 12.86 5.00
N VAL A 2 3.28 12.77 4.69
CA VAL A 2 2.76 13.02 3.33
C VAL A 2 3.07 14.44 2.86
N GLU A 3 2.74 15.46 3.65
CA GLU A 3 3.01 16.88 3.33
C GLU A 3 4.49 17.14 3.02
N THR A 4 5.39 16.64 3.88
CA THR A 4 6.85 16.74 3.70
C THR A 4 7.36 16.08 2.41
N LYS A 5 6.70 15.03 1.93
CA LYS A 5 7.03 14.37 0.65
C LYS A 5 6.42 15.10 -0.55
N ALA A 6 5.27 15.74 -0.36
CA ALA A 6 4.54 16.46 -1.41
C ALA A 6 5.18 17.82 -1.74
N GLU A 7 5.72 18.51 -0.73
CA GLU A 7 6.36 19.83 -0.85
C GLU A 7 7.44 19.91 -1.95
N PRO A 8 8.49 19.06 -1.97
CA PRO A 8 9.52 19.12 -3.02
C PRO A 8 8.98 18.74 -4.41
N LEU A 9 7.85 18.04 -4.48
CA LEU A 9 7.16 17.67 -5.71
C LEU A 9 6.17 18.73 -6.17
N LYS A 10 5.99 19.82 -5.40
CA LYS A 10 5.00 20.88 -5.63
C LYS A 10 3.56 20.34 -5.72
N VAL A 11 3.28 19.26 -4.99
CA VAL A 11 1.93 18.70 -4.87
C VAL A 11 1.24 19.34 -3.68
N LYS A 12 0.07 19.94 -3.90
CA LYS A 12 -0.74 20.53 -2.83
C LYS A 12 -1.46 19.42 -2.06
N VAL A 13 -1.30 19.41 -0.74
CA VAL A 13 -2.05 18.52 0.15
C VAL A 13 -3.20 19.31 0.77
N VAL A 14 -4.41 18.76 0.70
CA VAL A 14 -5.60 19.31 1.35
C VAL A 14 -6.09 18.27 2.36
N VAL A 15 -6.16 18.66 3.63
CA VAL A 15 -6.67 17.82 4.71
C VAL A 15 -8.10 18.28 5.03
N GLY A 16 -9.06 17.36 5.01
CA GLY A 16 -10.46 17.69 5.26
C GLY A 16 -11.38 16.47 5.20
N ASP A 17 -12.69 16.73 5.32
CA ASP A 17 -13.74 15.72 5.24
C ASP A 17 -13.86 15.17 3.79
N PRO A 18 -13.80 13.85 3.58
CA PRO A 18 -13.95 13.25 2.26
C PRO A 18 -15.28 13.57 1.57
N ASN A 19 -16.33 13.91 2.33
CA ASN A 19 -17.62 14.30 1.76
C ASN A 19 -17.61 15.70 1.12
N LEU A 20 -16.63 16.53 1.49
CA LEU A 20 -16.49 17.91 1.01
C LEU A 20 -15.48 18.05 -0.13
N ILE A 21 -15.03 16.94 -0.72
CA ILE A 21 -14.13 16.97 -1.88
C ILE A 21 -14.82 17.68 -3.05
N ASP A 22 -14.15 18.68 -3.62
CA ASP A 22 -14.57 19.33 -4.86
C ASP A 22 -14.14 18.46 -6.06
N TRP A 23 -15.12 17.80 -6.68
CA TRP A 23 -14.91 16.92 -7.82
C TRP A 23 -14.83 17.66 -9.16
N SER A 24 -15.12 18.98 -9.17
CA SER A 24 -14.95 19.81 -10.36
C SER A 24 -13.49 20.22 -10.58
N ASP A 25 -12.64 20.09 -9.55
CA ASP A 25 -11.23 20.39 -9.63
C ASP A 25 -10.47 19.32 -10.45
N SER A 26 -10.17 19.67 -11.69
CA SER A 26 -9.36 18.84 -12.60
C SER A 26 -7.92 18.59 -12.13
N SER A 27 -7.42 19.33 -11.12
CA SER A 27 -6.08 19.13 -10.56
C SER A 27 -6.02 18.06 -9.47
N LEU A 28 -7.18 17.57 -9.00
CA LEU A 28 -7.26 16.47 -8.04
C LEU A 28 -6.73 15.17 -8.65
N CYS A 29 -5.57 14.71 -8.20
CA CYS A 29 -4.92 13.52 -8.77
C CYS A 29 -5.08 12.26 -7.91
N GLY A 30 -5.37 12.42 -6.62
CA GLY A 30 -5.57 11.29 -5.72
C GLY A 30 -6.15 11.67 -4.38
N ILE A 31 -6.70 10.66 -3.69
CA ILE A 31 -7.19 10.75 -2.31
C ILE A 31 -6.45 9.73 -1.44
N LEU A 32 -6.19 10.11 -0.19
CA LEU A 32 -5.64 9.22 0.84
C LEU A 32 -6.59 9.24 2.04
N ILE A 33 -7.21 8.11 2.32
CA ILE A 33 -8.13 7.94 3.45
C ILE A 33 -7.72 6.75 4.29
N GLN A 34 -8.32 6.58 5.48
CA GLN A 34 -7.98 5.48 6.38
C GLN A 34 -9.25 4.79 6.91
N THR A 35 -9.24 3.46 6.97
CA THR A 35 -10.28 2.66 7.64
C THR A 35 -9.65 1.45 8.35
N PRO A 36 -9.87 1.24 9.66
CA PRO A 36 -10.46 2.18 10.62
C PRO A 36 -9.70 3.50 10.68
N ASP A 37 -10.41 4.60 10.93
CA ASP A 37 -9.77 5.91 11.03
C ASP A 37 -9.00 6.10 12.36
N ALA A 38 -8.36 7.26 12.55
CA ALA A 38 -7.58 7.54 13.74
C ALA A 38 -8.41 7.57 15.04
N MET A 39 -9.74 7.71 14.94
CA MET A 39 -10.68 7.66 16.06
C MET A 39 -11.29 6.26 16.23
N GLY A 40 -10.88 5.28 15.42
CA GLY A 40 -11.39 3.92 15.43
C GLY A 40 -12.72 3.74 14.68
N MET A 41 -13.18 4.76 13.94
CA MET A 41 -14.45 4.68 13.22
C MET A 41 -14.30 3.87 11.94
N LEU A 42 -15.33 3.08 11.64
CA LEU A 42 -15.44 2.29 10.42
C LEU A 42 -16.26 3.06 9.39
N HIS A 43 -15.70 3.19 8.20
CA HIS A 43 -16.36 3.87 7.09
C HIS A 43 -16.39 2.94 5.87
N ASP A 44 -17.53 2.88 5.19
CA ASP A 44 -17.62 2.26 3.87
C ASP A 44 -17.37 3.33 2.80
N PHE A 45 -16.21 3.23 2.15
CA PHE A 45 -15.77 4.16 1.12
C PHE A 45 -16.09 3.69 -0.31
N THR A 46 -16.94 2.67 -0.49
CA THR A 46 -17.28 2.13 -1.81
C THR A 46 -17.80 3.23 -2.75
N THR A 47 -18.75 4.05 -2.29
CA THR A 47 -19.31 5.17 -3.08
C THR A 47 -18.27 6.26 -3.38
N LEU A 48 -17.37 6.52 -2.44
CA LEU A 48 -16.28 7.48 -2.60
C LEU A 48 -15.28 7.02 -3.66
N PHE A 49 -14.85 5.76 -3.61
CA PHE A 49 -13.92 5.18 -4.58
C PHE A 49 -14.53 5.05 -5.97
N GLU A 50 -15.82 4.72 -6.08
CA GLU A 50 -16.53 4.79 -7.36
C GLU A 50 -16.53 6.20 -7.95
N LYS A 51 -16.79 7.21 -7.11
CA LYS A 51 -16.79 8.62 -7.54
C LYS A 51 -15.39 9.07 -7.97
N ALA A 52 -14.35 8.68 -7.23
CA ALA A 52 -12.96 8.94 -7.59
C ALA A 52 -12.59 8.34 -8.94
N LYS A 53 -12.93 7.07 -9.15
CA LYS A 53 -12.70 6.37 -10.42
C LYS A 53 -13.36 7.07 -11.60
N ARG A 54 -14.59 7.58 -11.46
CA ARG A 54 -15.30 8.33 -12.53
C ARG A 54 -14.59 9.63 -12.93
N HIS A 55 -13.84 10.23 -12.02
CA HIS A 55 -13.08 11.47 -12.26
C HIS A 55 -11.60 11.20 -12.58
N GLY A 56 -11.18 9.93 -12.71
CA GLY A 56 -9.78 9.57 -12.95
C GLY A 56 -8.85 9.83 -11.76
N VAL A 57 -9.41 9.92 -10.55
CA VAL A 57 -8.68 10.19 -9.30
C VAL A 57 -8.23 8.88 -8.66
N VAL A 58 -6.94 8.76 -8.32
CA VAL A 58 -6.39 7.55 -7.69
C VAL A 58 -6.77 7.47 -6.21
N SER A 59 -7.35 6.35 -5.79
CA SER A 59 -7.80 6.11 -4.43
C SER A 59 -6.79 5.30 -3.61
N CYS A 60 -6.18 5.92 -2.61
CA CYS A 60 -5.31 5.27 -1.65
C CYS A 60 -6.02 5.08 -0.30
N CYS A 61 -5.93 3.89 0.28
CA CYS A 61 -6.51 3.58 1.58
C CYS A 61 -5.46 3.02 2.56
N GLY A 62 -5.28 3.70 3.68
CA GLY A 62 -4.61 3.17 4.87
C GLY A 62 -5.52 2.19 5.60
N THR A 63 -5.03 1.00 5.92
CA THR A 63 -5.79 0.02 6.72
C THR A 63 -4.91 -0.74 7.71
N ASP A 64 -5.55 -1.45 8.63
CA ASP A 64 -4.96 -2.41 9.55
C ASP A 64 -5.26 -3.83 9.05
N LEU A 65 -4.23 -4.67 8.94
CA LEU A 65 -4.38 -6.05 8.47
C LEU A 65 -5.30 -6.87 9.39
N MET A 66 -5.19 -6.69 10.71
CA MET A 66 -6.02 -7.38 11.70
C MET A 66 -7.48 -6.92 11.59
N ALA A 67 -7.73 -5.62 11.37
CA ALA A 67 -9.08 -5.13 11.12
C ALA A 67 -9.66 -5.74 9.83
N SER A 68 -8.85 -5.89 8.80
CA SER A 68 -9.24 -6.46 7.50
C SER A 68 -9.52 -7.97 7.54
N VAL A 69 -9.23 -8.66 8.64
CA VAL A 69 -9.65 -10.07 8.84
C VAL A 69 -11.17 -10.17 9.04
N LEU A 70 -11.78 -9.17 9.68
CA LEU A 70 -13.21 -9.18 10.01
C LEU A 70 -14.04 -8.23 9.15
N LEU A 71 -13.42 -7.18 8.62
CA LEU A 71 -14.10 -6.12 7.89
C LEU A 71 -13.91 -6.29 6.38
N LYS A 72 -14.87 -5.79 5.60
CA LYS A 72 -14.73 -5.65 4.15
C LYS A 72 -13.41 -4.91 3.85
N PRO A 73 -12.44 -5.53 3.16
CA PRO A 73 -11.15 -4.90 2.95
C PRO A 73 -11.25 -3.77 1.91
N PRO A 74 -10.39 -2.74 1.95
CA PRO A 74 -10.46 -1.61 1.03
C PRO A 74 -10.37 -1.98 -0.47
N GLY A 75 -9.72 -3.10 -0.79
CA GLY A 75 -9.66 -3.61 -2.17
C GLY A 75 -11.04 -3.98 -2.72
N GLU A 76 -11.91 -4.56 -1.89
CA GLU A 76 -13.31 -4.87 -2.25
C GLU A 76 -14.21 -3.64 -2.26
N MET A 77 -13.83 -2.57 -1.57
CA MET A 77 -14.48 -1.25 -1.70
C MET A 77 -14.07 -0.54 -3.00
N GLY A 78 -13.00 -0.98 -3.66
CA GLY A 78 -12.54 -0.43 -4.93
C GLY A 78 -11.30 0.46 -4.87
N ALA A 79 -10.59 0.50 -3.73
CA ALA A 79 -9.34 1.24 -3.60
C ALA A 79 -8.29 0.81 -4.66
N ASP A 80 -7.54 1.77 -5.20
CA ASP A 80 -6.47 1.51 -6.18
C ASP A 80 -5.17 1.09 -5.50
N VAL A 81 -4.92 1.64 -4.32
CA VAL A 81 -3.75 1.40 -3.48
C VAL A 81 -4.19 1.14 -2.05
N VAL A 82 -3.68 0.10 -1.41
CA VAL A 82 -3.91 -0.20 0.00
C VAL A 82 -2.57 -0.30 0.72
N LEU A 83 -2.42 0.40 1.84
CA LEU A 83 -1.17 0.45 2.59
C LEU A 83 -1.41 0.43 4.10
N GLY A 84 -0.37 0.13 4.86
CA GLY A 84 -0.44 0.15 6.32
C GLY A 84 0.76 -0.55 6.95
N SER A 85 0.63 -0.87 8.23
CA SER A 85 1.66 -1.59 8.99
C SER A 85 1.25 -3.04 9.20
N ALA A 86 2.19 -3.97 9.00
CA ALA A 86 2.05 -5.37 9.38
C ALA A 86 2.56 -5.63 10.82
N HIS A 87 2.81 -4.57 11.61
CA HIS A 87 3.35 -4.67 12.97
C HIS A 87 2.60 -5.65 13.87
N ARG A 88 1.26 -5.58 13.87
CA ARG A 88 0.42 -6.42 14.75
C ARG A 88 0.49 -7.91 14.43
N PHE A 89 1.08 -8.28 13.30
CA PHE A 89 1.31 -9.67 12.93
C PHE A 89 2.64 -10.14 13.53
N GLY A 90 2.69 -10.26 14.86
CA GLY A 90 3.79 -10.92 15.58
C GLY A 90 5.06 -10.10 15.79
N ALA A 91 5.11 -8.81 15.46
CA ALA A 91 6.27 -7.96 15.74
C ALA A 91 6.11 -7.17 17.07
N PRO A 92 7.19 -7.00 17.87
CA PRO A 92 7.13 -6.21 19.11
C PRO A 92 6.92 -4.72 18.82
N LEU A 93 6.34 -3.97 19.76
CA LEU A 93 6.13 -2.52 19.63
C LEU A 93 7.43 -1.75 19.31
N GLY A 94 8.55 -2.17 19.90
CA GLY A 94 9.89 -1.68 19.55
C GLY A 94 10.09 -0.17 19.69
N PHE A 95 9.26 0.51 20.50
CA PHE A 95 9.26 1.97 20.65
C PHE A 95 9.28 2.73 19.29
N GLY A 96 8.52 2.21 18.31
CA GLY A 96 8.39 2.80 16.97
C GLY A 96 8.96 1.97 15.83
N GLY A 97 9.64 0.85 16.10
CA GLY A 97 10.07 -0.05 15.04
C GLY A 97 11.16 -1.05 15.43
N LEU A 98 11.64 -1.86 14.49
CA LEU A 98 11.33 -1.86 13.07
C LEU A 98 10.07 -2.70 12.75
N HIS A 99 9.22 -2.22 11.83
CA HIS A 99 8.04 -2.94 11.36
C HIS A 99 7.96 -2.91 9.83
N ALA A 100 7.48 -4.01 9.24
CA ALA A 100 7.20 -4.02 7.81
C ALA A 100 5.91 -3.27 7.52
N ALA A 101 5.98 -2.27 6.64
CA ALA A 101 4.80 -1.72 6.00
C ALA A 101 4.39 -2.63 4.83
N PHE A 102 3.09 -2.74 4.59
CA PHE A 102 2.56 -3.38 3.37
C PHE A 102 2.08 -2.31 2.39
N PHE A 103 2.15 -2.63 1.10
CA PHE A 103 1.74 -1.76 0.01
C PHE A 103 1.25 -2.62 -1.15
N ALA A 104 -0.06 -2.62 -1.38
CA ALA A 104 -0.74 -3.37 -2.43
C ALA A 104 -1.38 -2.39 -3.42
N VAL A 105 -1.43 -2.77 -4.70
CA VAL A 105 -2.02 -1.96 -5.76
C VAL A 105 -2.80 -2.84 -6.72
N LYS A 106 -3.72 -2.26 -7.50
CA LYS A 106 -4.30 -2.93 -8.66
C LYS A 106 -3.24 -3.27 -9.70
N GLU A 107 -3.50 -4.34 -10.46
CA GLU A 107 -2.58 -4.90 -11.46
C GLU A 107 -2.09 -3.87 -12.49
N GLU A 108 -2.94 -2.92 -12.87
CA GLU A 108 -2.62 -1.82 -13.79
C GLU A 108 -1.46 -0.93 -13.28
N PHE A 109 -1.30 -0.79 -11.96
CA PHE A 109 -0.25 0.00 -11.33
C PHE A 109 1.02 -0.80 -11.02
N LYS A 110 1.10 -2.10 -11.37
CA LYS A 110 2.24 -2.96 -11.00
C LYS A 110 3.62 -2.44 -11.42
N ARG A 111 3.67 -1.65 -12.51
CA ARG A 111 4.91 -1.04 -13.02
C ARG A 111 5.36 0.18 -12.22
N LEU A 112 4.50 0.71 -11.36
CA LEU A 112 4.74 1.89 -10.51
C LEU A 112 5.01 1.53 -9.05
N ILE A 113 4.86 0.26 -8.66
CA ILE A 113 5.10 -0.20 -7.29
C ILE A 113 6.52 0.22 -6.82
N PRO A 114 6.67 0.81 -5.62
CA PRO A 114 7.96 1.08 -5.01
C PRO A 114 8.59 -0.19 -4.42
N GLY A 115 9.91 -0.31 -4.47
CA GLY A 115 10.63 -1.41 -3.83
C GLY A 115 10.53 -2.76 -4.55
N ARG A 116 10.85 -3.82 -3.81
CA ARG A 116 11.05 -5.18 -4.32
C ARG A 116 9.72 -5.93 -4.43
N VAL A 117 9.60 -6.74 -5.47
CA VAL A 117 8.47 -7.66 -5.68
C VAL A 117 9.03 -9.05 -5.97
N ILE A 118 8.54 -10.07 -5.29
CA ILE A 118 8.88 -11.47 -5.56
C ILE A 118 7.92 -12.02 -6.60
N GLY A 119 8.45 -12.72 -7.60
CA GLY A 119 7.67 -13.37 -8.65
C GLY A 119 8.13 -14.81 -8.89
N ILE A 120 7.19 -15.63 -9.34
CA ILE A 120 7.43 -17.02 -9.75
C ILE A 120 7.99 -17.03 -11.18
N SER A 121 8.98 -17.87 -11.42
CA SER A 121 9.68 -18.11 -12.69
C SER A 121 10.00 -19.60 -12.80
N LYS A 122 10.78 -19.99 -13.81
CA LYS A 122 11.37 -21.33 -13.94
C LYS A 122 12.89 -21.26 -13.82
N ASP A 123 13.50 -22.32 -13.29
CA ASP A 123 14.95 -22.52 -13.32
C ASP A 123 15.43 -23.16 -14.64
N SER A 124 16.72 -23.51 -14.73
CA SER A 124 17.33 -24.14 -15.91
C SER A 124 16.78 -25.52 -16.24
N THR A 125 16.14 -26.19 -15.28
CA THR A 125 15.51 -27.51 -15.46
C THR A 125 14.01 -27.41 -15.76
N GLY A 126 13.47 -26.19 -15.80
CA GLY A 126 12.04 -25.92 -16.01
C GLY A 126 11.20 -25.98 -14.73
N CYS A 127 11.81 -26.21 -13.56
CA CYS A 127 11.10 -26.28 -12.29
C CYS A 127 10.69 -24.88 -11.79
N PRO A 128 9.54 -24.72 -11.11
CA PRO A 128 9.15 -23.45 -10.50
C PRO A 128 10.18 -22.93 -9.50
N ALA A 129 10.57 -21.67 -9.64
CA ALA A 129 11.53 -21.00 -8.76
C ALA A 129 11.10 -19.54 -8.50
N ILE A 130 11.46 -19.00 -7.34
CA ILE A 130 11.15 -17.61 -6.96
C ILE A 130 12.34 -16.69 -7.25
N ARG A 131 12.06 -15.46 -7.70
CA ARG A 131 13.07 -14.41 -7.91
C ARG A 131 12.48 -13.03 -7.68
N MET A 132 13.35 -12.04 -7.49
CA MET A 132 12.95 -10.64 -7.59
C MET A 132 12.52 -10.33 -9.04
N ALA A 133 11.30 -9.82 -9.20
CA ALA A 133 10.65 -9.51 -10.47
C ALA A 133 10.58 -7.99 -10.74
N LEU A 134 10.46 -7.62 -12.02
CA LEU A 134 10.33 -6.23 -12.46
C LEU A 134 11.40 -5.28 -11.88
N GLN A 135 12.64 -5.76 -11.76
CA GLN A 135 13.74 -5.03 -11.12
C GLN A 135 14.11 -3.72 -11.83
N THR A 136 13.72 -3.55 -13.10
CA THR A 136 13.93 -2.30 -13.85
C THR A 136 13.22 -1.10 -13.24
N ARG A 137 12.38 -1.28 -12.22
CA ARG A 137 11.78 -0.19 -11.43
C ARG A 137 12.72 0.37 -10.35
N GLU A 138 13.69 -0.42 -9.89
CA GLU A 138 14.51 -0.13 -8.71
C GLU A 138 15.69 0.81 -9.02
N GLN A 139 16.13 1.56 -8.00
CA GLN A 139 17.18 2.58 -8.08
C GLN A 139 18.51 2.07 -8.66
N ARG A 140 18.86 0.80 -8.40
CA ARG A 140 20.10 0.19 -8.92
C ARG A 140 20.16 0.10 -10.45
N ILE A 141 19.00 0.13 -11.12
CA ILE A 141 18.88 0.12 -12.59
C ILE A 141 18.47 1.49 -13.10
N LYS A 142 17.36 2.06 -12.59
CA LYS A 142 16.77 3.29 -13.12
C LYS A 142 17.29 4.61 -12.52
N ARG A 143 18.06 4.55 -11.42
CA ARG A 143 18.61 5.73 -10.72
C ARG A 143 17.54 6.78 -10.45
N GLU A 144 17.70 8.01 -10.92
CA GLU A 144 16.73 9.09 -10.69
C GLU A 144 15.34 8.81 -11.31
N ARG A 145 15.23 7.90 -12.28
CA ARG A 145 13.95 7.52 -12.92
C ARG A 145 13.27 6.34 -12.23
N ALA A 146 13.81 5.86 -11.11
CA ALA A 146 13.23 4.75 -10.37
C ALA A 146 11.91 5.14 -9.72
N THR A 147 11.08 4.15 -9.41
CA THR A 147 9.77 4.40 -8.74
C THR A 147 9.93 4.88 -7.30
N SER A 148 11.09 4.64 -6.69
CA SER A 148 11.45 5.10 -5.35
C SER A 148 12.97 5.01 -5.15
N ASN A 149 13.48 5.77 -4.18
CA ASN A 149 14.86 5.69 -3.72
C ASN A 149 15.12 4.55 -2.70
N ILE A 150 14.08 3.77 -2.33
CA ILE A 150 14.21 2.68 -1.36
C ILE A 150 15.21 1.60 -1.84
N CYS A 151 16.05 1.10 -0.92
CA CYS A 151 17.02 0.03 -1.19
C CYS A 151 16.96 -1.05 -0.10
N THR A 152 17.39 -0.71 1.11
CA THR A 152 17.11 -1.49 2.32
C THR A 152 15.66 -1.24 2.71
N SER A 153 14.94 -2.33 2.99
CA SER A 153 13.55 -2.30 3.46
C SER A 153 13.45 -3.17 4.71
N GLN A 154 12.29 -3.74 5.00
CA GLN A 154 12.01 -4.49 6.22
C GLN A 154 11.77 -5.98 5.95
N ALA A 155 12.67 -6.61 5.20
CA ALA A 155 12.51 -7.99 4.73
C ALA A 155 12.37 -9.01 5.87
N LEU A 156 13.18 -8.89 6.92
CA LEU A 156 13.10 -9.79 8.08
C LEU A 156 11.74 -9.67 8.78
N LEU A 157 11.27 -8.45 9.01
CA LEU A 157 10.00 -8.20 9.70
C LEU A 157 8.79 -8.57 8.83
N ALA A 158 8.91 -8.46 7.50
CA ALA A 158 7.91 -8.97 6.58
C ALA A 158 7.82 -10.49 6.65
N ASN A 159 8.95 -11.19 6.78
CA ASN A 159 8.95 -12.65 7.00
C ASN A 159 8.34 -13.03 8.35
N VAL A 160 8.60 -12.27 9.42
CA VAL A 160 7.96 -12.49 10.74
C VAL A 160 6.44 -12.36 10.62
N ALA A 161 5.94 -11.30 9.98
CA ALA A 161 4.50 -11.11 9.75
C ALA A 161 3.89 -12.22 8.87
N ALA A 162 4.61 -12.69 7.86
CA ALA A 162 4.18 -13.82 7.05
C ALA A 162 4.11 -15.12 7.86
N PHE A 163 5.12 -15.42 8.69
CA PHE A 163 5.11 -16.59 9.56
C PHE A 163 4.03 -16.52 10.63
N TYR A 164 3.71 -15.33 11.15
CA TYR A 164 2.56 -15.13 12.03
C TYR A 164 1.27 -15.57 11.35
N ALA A 165 1.00 -15.07 10.13
CA ALA A 165 -0.19 -15.46 9.36
C ALA A 165 -0.20 -16.96 9.01
N ILE A 166 0.96 -17.55 8.69
CA ILE A 166 1.08 -19.01 8.44
C ILE A 166 0.76 -19.81 9.71
N TYR A 167 1.24 -19.36 10.87
CA TYR A 167 1.07 -20.06 12.13
C TYR A 167 -0.39 -20.06 12.61
N HIS A 168 -1.07 -18.91 12.49
CA HIS A 168 -2.46 -18.77 12.91
C HIS A 168 -3.47 -19.27 11.85
N GLY A 169 -3.15 -19.14 10.56
CA GLY A 169 -4.10 -19.38 9.48
C GLY A 169 -5.19 -18.30 9.43
N SER A 170 -6.24 -18.53 8.62
CA SER A 170 -7.38 -17.60 8.53
C SER A 170 -8.35 -17.70 9.73
N GLU A 171 -8.36 -18.83 10.42
CA GLU A 171 -9.29 -19.11 11.53
C GLU A 171 -8.77 -18.64 12.90
N GLY A 172 -7.46 -18.44 13.04
CA GLY A 172 -6.79 -18.09 14.30
C GLY A 172 -6.70 -16.60 14.54
#